data_AF-A0A7J4NF11-F1
#
_entry.id   AF-A0A7J4NF11-F1
#
_cell.length_a   1.000
_cell.length_b   1.000
_cell.length_c   1.000
_cell.angle_alpha   90.00
_cell.angle_beta   90.00
_cell.angle_gamma   90.00
#
_symmetry.space_group_name_H-M   'P 1'
#
loop_
_entity.id
_entity.type
_entity.pdbx_description
1 polymer ?
#
loop_
_entity_poly.entity_id
_entity_poly.type
_entity_poly.pdbx_seq_one_letter_code
_entity_poly.pdbx_strand_id
1 'polypeptide(L)' 'MSGAVDPRSAVWSATGWDGNKSLMAADMHFARIYRHAKILGIDIPTDFPNKIFS' A
#
# COMPACT_ATOMS: atom_id res chain seq x y z
N MET A 1 -23.04 9.58 15.87
CA MET A 1 -21.72 10.23 15.80
C MET A 1 -21.01 9.70 14.57
N SER A 2 -20.81 10.54 13.54
CA SER A 2 -19.98 10.22 12.38
C SER A 2 -18.51 10.44 12.78
N GLY A 3 -17.97 9.54 13.59
CA GLY A 3 -16.55 9.55 13.94
C GLY A 3 -15.77 8.90 12.80
N ALA A 4 -15.30 9.70 11.84
CA ALA A 4 -14.31 9.21 10.89
C ALA A 4 -13.13 8.66 11.70
N VAL A 5 -12.87 7.36 11.55
CA VAL A 5 -11.72 6.71 12.18
C VAL A 5 -10.49 7.32 11.54
N ASP A 6 -9.86 8.28 12.22
CA ASP A 6 -8.54 8.76 11.85
C ASP A 6 -7.53 7.66 12.21
N PRO A 7 -6.94 6.95 11.23
CA PRO A 7 -5.99 5.91 11.56
C PRO A 7 -4.77 6.56 12.22
N ARG A 8 -4.54 6.23 13.51
CA ARG A 8 -3.39 6.70 14.30
C ARG A 8 -2.02 6.32 13.68
N SER A 9 -2.02 5.52 12.63
CA SER A 9 -0.83 5.06 11.91
C SER A 9 -1.19 4.73 10.46
N ALA A 10 -0.30 5.06 9.52
CA ALA A 10 -0.42 4.71 8.12
C ALA A 10 0.89 4.11 7.60
N VAL A 11 0.79 3.25 6.58
CA VAL A 11 1.92 2.73 5.84
C VAL A 11 1.82 3.25 4.42
N TRP A 12 2.91 3.83 3.92
CA TRP A 12 2.98 4.33 2.56
C TRP A 12 4.34 4.00 1.94
N SER A 13 4.38 3.93 0.63
CA SER A 13 5.60 3.86 -0.15
C SER A 13 5.46 4.71 -1.39
N ALA A 14 6.55 5.40 -1.75
CA ALA A 14 6.70 6.02 -3.06
C ALA A 14 7.55 5.11 -3.95
N THR A 15 7.25 5.08 -5.24
CA THR A 15 7.98 4.32 -6.26
C THR A 15 7.97 5.09 -7.58
N GLY A 16 8.97 4.83 -8.42
CA GLY A 16 9.06 5.44 -9.75
C GLY A 16 8.06 4.81 -10.72
N TRP A 17 7.45 5.65 -11.56
CA TRP A 17 6.75 5.20 -12.75
C TRP A 17 7.76 4.94 -13.87
N ASP A 18 7.69 3.78 -14.52
CA ASP A 18 8.63 3.38 -15.56
C ASP A 18 8.18 3.76 -16.99
N GLY A 19 7.05 4.46 -17.11
CA GLY A 19 6.46 4.87 -18.39
C GLY A 19 5.55 3.82 -19.04
N ASN A 20 5.46 2.62 -18.47
CA ASN A 20 4.53 1.56 -18.89
C ASN A 20 3.43 1.35 -17.83
N LYS A 21 2.63 0.29 -17.94
CA LYS A 21 1.69 -0.13 -16.89
C LYS A 21 2.40 -0.86 -15.74
N SER A 22 3.55 -0.36 -15.31
CA SER A 22 4.40 -0.97 -14.30
C SER A 22 5.10 0.11 -13.44
N LEU A 23 5.65 -0.32 -12.31
CA LEU A 23 6.35 0.53 -11.35
C LEU A 23 7.74 -0.03 -11.11
N MET A 24 8.70 0.86 -10.87
CA MET A 24 10.07 0.47 -10.55
C MET A 24 10.11 -0.30 -9.23
N ALA A 25 10.66 -1.51 -9.23
CA ALA A 25 10.77 -2.36 -8.03
C ALA A 25 9.44 -2.56 -7.27
N ALA A 26 8.33 -2.69 -8.01
CA ALA A 26 6.97 -2.79 -7.46
C ALA A 26 6.85 -3.86 -6.35
N ASP A 27 7.45 -5.03 -6.58
CA ASP A 27 7.51 -6.14 -5.64
C ASP A 27 8.13 -5.76 -4.28
N MET A 28 9.25 -5.03 -4.29
CA MET A 28 9.91 -4.55 -3.08
C MET A 28 9.04 -3.57 -2.31
N HIS A 29 8.36 -2.66 -3.02
CA HIS A 29 7.46 -1.69 -2.40
C HIS A 29 6.22 -2.35 -1.80
N PHE A 30 5.61 -3.32 -2.50
CA PHE A 30 4.50 -4.10 -1.97
C PHE A 30 4.93 -4.92 -0.75
N ALA A 31 6.07 -5.62 -0.81
CA ALA A 31 6.60 -6.40 0.31
C ALA A 31 6.83 -5.52 1.56
N ARG A 32 7.35 -4.29 1.37
CA ARG A 32 7.50 -3.31 2.44
C ARG A 32 6.15 -2.93 3.06
N ILE A 33 5.14 -2.64 2.24
CA ILE A 33 3.80 -2.29 2.71
C ILE A 33 3.20 -3.45 3.53
N TYR A 34 3.21 -4.67 2.99
CA TYR A 34 2.70 -5.86 3.70
C TYR A 34 3.38 -6.09 5.04
N ARG A 35 4.72 -5.99 5.07
CA ARG A 35 5.49 -6.17 6.31
C ARG A 35 5.11 -5.17 7.38
N HIS A 36 5.04 -3.88 7.04
CA HIS A 36 4.76 -2.83 8.04
C HIS A 36 3.29 -2.81 8.46
N ALA A 37 2.36 -3.07 7.55
CA ALA A 37 0.95 -3.17 7.90
C ALA A 37 0.69 -4.33 8.88
N LYS A 38 1.32 -5.49 8.65
CA LYS A 38 1.26 -6.63 9.60
C LYS A 38 1.79 -6.25 11.00
N ILE A 39 2.88 -5.50 11.08
CA ILE A 39 3.45 -5.05 12.37
C ILE A 39 2.49 -4.09 13.08
N LEU A 40 1.80 -3.22 12.33
CA LEU A 40 0.89 -2.20 12.87
C LEU A 40 -0.56 -2.69 13.04
N GLY A 41 -0.87 -3.94 12.66
CA GLY A 41 -2.23 -4.46 12.69
C GLY A 41 -3.17 -3.74 11.71
N ILE A 42 -2.65 -3.26 10.58
CA ILE A 42 -3.42 -2.60 9.53
C ILE A 42 -3.82 -3.66 8.48
N ASP A 43 -5.11 -3.78 8.20
CA ASP A 43 -5.62 -4.66 7.16
C ASP A 43 -5.28 -4.11 5.77
N ILE A 44 -4.79 -4.98 4.89
CA ILE A 44 -4.54 -4.67 3.47
C ILE A 44 -5.57 -5.41 2.61
N PRO A 45 -6.20 -4.77 1.62
CA PRO A 45 -7.05 -5.45 0.65
C PRO A 45 -6.32 -6.59 -0.05
N THR A 46 -6.98 -7.74 -0.23
CA THR A 46 -6.41 -8.93 -0.88
C THR A 46 -5.99 -8.69 -2.34
N ASP A 47 -6.54 -7.66 -2.99
CA ASP A 47 -6.29 -7.25 -4.37
C ASP A 47 -5.45 -5.96 -4.47
N PHE A 48 -4.75 -5.57 -3.40
CA PHE A 48 -4.08 -4.28 -3.30
C PHE A 48 -3.17 -3.92 -4.49
N PRO A 49 -2.30 -4.80 -5.01
CA PRO A 49 -1.47 -4.48 -6.17
C PRO A 49 -2.29 -4.19 -7.44
N ASN A 50 -3.41 -4.88 -7.63
CA ASN A 50 -4.23 -4.75 -8.84
C ASN A 50 -5.00 -3.43 -8.87
N LYS A 51 -5.33 -2.86 -7.70
CA LYS A 51 -6.00 -1.56 -7.56
C LYS A 51 -5.15 -0.36 -7.99
N ILE A 52 -3.83 -0.52 -8.09
CA ILE A 52 -2.92 0.56 -8.49
C ILE A 52 -2.88 0.73 -10.02
N PHE A 53 -3.17 -0.34 -10.77
CA PHE A 53 -3.05 -0.38 -12.23
C PHE A 53 -4.40 -0.37 -12.97
N SER A 54 -5.51 -0.28 -12.24
CA SER A 54 -6.89 -0.23 -12.75
C SER A 54 -7.36 1.18 -13.05
#